data_AF-A0A1Y2C141-F1
#
_entry.id   AF-A0A1Y2C141-F1
#
_cell.length_a   1.000
_cell.length_b   1.000
_cell.length_c   1.000
_cell.angle_alpha   90.00
_cell.angle_beta   90.00
_cell.angle_gamma   90.00
#
_symmetry.space_group_name_H-M   'P 1'
#
loop_
_entity.id
_entity.type
_entity.pdbx_description
1 polymer ?
#
loop_
_entity_poly.entity_id
_entity_poly.type
_entity_poly.pdbx_seq_one_letter_code
_entity_poly.pdbx_strand_id
1 'polypeptide(L)'
;MQCVQEGLWKETPPQITLIDSLKRVLLLMCVEWVCVKVSTEPGFAKAFEDCETLELSQTHELAWHLPKTNDLFILSGKCFLVPAPSLSGRLGTGPRGIVIPVSDGTDDFWQDERVAQFRRLSPRFRAEFSWPPTGEPRGLSASSSHQDINTTQQALSDISLSSSSPVPSSPTTTTPSAPQSSTTTTTSSRSKPLPPVPILQVKPKYRASIAPTLHTFKHTSLPASPDDTTDEEVKEAVEFALENFCLVVFRVLKVEYVKYQGTVDGVPERRVWTANRDGSWLEEALNP
;
A
#
# COMPACT_ATOMS: atom_id res chain seq x y z
N MET A 1 14.32 8.17 -3.74
CA MET A 1 13.93 9.04 -4.85
C MET A 1 13.05 10.13 -4.27
N GLN A 2 13.57 11.34 -4.22
CA GLN A 2 12.89 12.53 -3.71
C GLN A 2 12.12 13.10 -4.90
N CYS A 3 10.79 12.99 -4.91
CA CYS A 3 10.00 13.67 -5.94
C CYS A 3 9.97 15.16 -5.56
N VAL A 4 10.67 15.97 -6.36
CA VAL A 4 10.67 17.42 -6.23
C VAL A 4 9.30 17.93 -6.68
N GLN A 5 8.48 18.35 -5.72
CA GLN A 5 7.38 19.28 -5.94
C GLN A 5 7.58 20.50 -5.02
N GLU A 6 8.53 21.34 -5.41
CA GLU A 6 8.56 22.73 -4.96
C GLU A 6 7.81 23.56 -6.01
N GLY A 7 6.70 24.18 -5.60
CA GLY A 7 6.11 25.28 -6.38
C GLY A 7 4.63 25.20 -6.66
N LEU A 8 3.76 25.15 -5.63
CA LEU A 8 2.42 25.74 -5.74
C LEU A 8 1.78 26.09 -4.39
N TRP A 9 2.51 26.81 -3.54
CA TRP A 9 1.96 27.48 -2.36
C TRP A 9 1.86 28.98 -2.63
N LYS A 10 0.95 29.39 -3.54
CA LYS A 10 0.54 30.80 -3.63
C LYS A 10 -0.65 31.00 -2.71
N GLU A 11 -0.47 31.94 -1.78
CA GLU A 11 -1.39 32.35 -0.72
C GLU A 11 -2.87 32.26 -1.14
N THR A 12 -3.63 31.41 -0.47
CA THR A 12 -5.09 31.25 -0.63
C THR A 12 -5.86 31.88 0.54
N PRO A 13 -7.11 32.34 0.30
CA PRO A 13 -7.89 33.18 1.22
C PRO A 13 -8.25 32.52 2.57
N PRO A 14 -8.60 33.31 3.60
CA PRO A 14 -8.53 32.93 5.02
C PRO A 14 -9.69 32.07 5.56
N GLN A 15 -10.40 31.30 4.74
CA GLN A 15 -11.56 30.49 5.18
C GLN A 15 -11.63 29.11 4.49
N ILE A 16 -10.48 28.49 4.16
CA ILE A 16 -10.48 27.07 3.82
C ILE A 16 -10.61 26.31 5.14
N THR A 17 -11.75 25.67 5.36
CA THR A 17 -11.96 24.86 6.55
C THR A 17 -10.91 23.74 6.61
N LEU A 18 -10.50 23.32 7.81
CA LEU A 18 -9.59 22.18 7.97
C LEU A 18 -10.08 20.96 7.18
N ILE A 19 -11.40 20.81 7.04
CA ILE A 19 -12.07 19.79 6.22
C ILE A 19 -11.79 19.96 4.73
N ASP A 20 -11.75 21.17 4.18
CA ASP A 20 -11.42 21.38 2.77
C ASP A 20 -9.93 21.20 2.50
N SER A 21 -9.08 21.57 3.46
CA SER A 21 -7.66 21.22 3.44
C SER A 21 -7.47 19.71 3.57
N LEU A 22 -8.24 19.03 4.43
CA LEU A 22 -8.26 17.58 4.57
C LEU A 22 -8.83 16.91 3.33
N LYS A 23 -9.87 17.43 2.69
CA LYS A 23 -10.39 16.93 1.43
C LYS A 23 -9.36 17.12 0.33
N ARG A 24 -8.60 18.22 0.32
CA ARG A 24 -7.49 18.43 -0.61
C ARG A 24 -6.31 17.52 -0.30
N VAL A 25 -5.95 17.31 0.95
CA VAL A 25 -4.90 16.39 1.38
C VAL A 25 -5.33 14.96 1.12
N LEU A 26 -6.56 14.58 1.42
CA LEU A 26 -7.18 13.30 1.05
C LEU A 26 -7.35 13.18 -0.45
N LEU A 27 -7.62 14.24 -1.20
CA LEU A 27 -7.61 14.22 -2.68
C LEU A 27 -6.19 14.05 -3.19
N LEU A 28 -5.20 14.67 -2.58
CA LEU A 28 -3.77 14.51 -2.91
C LEU A 28 -3.26 13.13 -2.50
N MET A 29 -3.76 12.54 -1.41
CA MET A 29 -3.52 11.15 -1.01
C MET A 29 -4.31 10.17 -1.87
N CYS A 30 -5.53 10.51 -2.27
CA CYS A 30 -6.28 9.83 -3.33
C CYS A 30 -5.68 10.10 -4.71
N VAL A 31 -4.60 10.88 -4.82
CA VAL A 31 -3.75 10.94 -6.01
C VAL A 31 -2.51 10.06 -5.81
N GLU A 32 -2.08 9.78 -4.57
CA GLU A 32 -1.16 8.69 -4.22
C GLU A 32 -1.91 7.40 -3.86
N TRP A 33 -2.45 6.77 -4.90
CA TRP A 33 -3.10 5.47 -4.80
C TRP A 33 -2.13 4.41 -4.25
N VAL A 34 -2.54 3.72 -3.19
CA VAL A 34 -1.81 2.55 -2.70
C VAL A 34 -2.04 1.42 -3.70
N CYS A 35 -1.05 1.23 -4.57
CA CYS A 35 -1.04 0.13 -5.51
C CYS A 35 -0.61 -1.13 -4.76
N VAL A 36 -1.46 -2.15 -4.76
CA VAL A 36 -1.10 -3.46 -4.20
C VAL A 36 -0.78 -4.38 -5.37
N LYS A 37 0.40 -4.99 -5.32
CA LYS A 37 0.80 -6.01 -6.28
C LYS A 37 0.04 -7.31 -5.96
N VAL A 38 -0.86 -7.72 -6.85
CA VAL A 38 -1.63 -8.96 -6.71
C VAL A 38 -1.07 -9.94 -7.73
N SER A 39 -0.50 -11.05 -7.25
CA SER A 39 -0.01 -12.12 -8.12
C SER A 39 -1.01 -13.26 -8.14
N THR A 40 -1.26 -13.83 -9.32
CA THR A 40 -2.41 -14.70 -9.57
C THR A 40 -2.09 -16.16 -9.78
N GLU A 41 -0.83 -16.60 -9.71
CA GLU A 41 -0.58 -18.01 -9.96
C GLU A 41 -1.00 -18.92 -8.79
N PRO A 42 -1.15 -20.25 -9.02
CA PRO A 42 -1.71 -21.16 -8.03
C PRO A 42 -0.78 -21.53 -6.85
N GLY A 43 0.47 -21.05 -6.80
CA GLY A 43 1.41 -21.25 -5.68
C GLY A 43 1.46 -20.08 -4.68
N PHE A 44 0.65 -19.05 -4.89
CA PHE A 44 0.91 -17.70 -4.38
C PHE A 44 0.04 -17.35 -3.19
N ALA A 45 0.34 -17.95 -2.04
CA ALA A 45 -0.46 -17.71 -0.84
C ALA A 45 -0.26 -16.30 -0.26
N LYS A 46 0.91 -15.67 -0.29
CA LYS A 46 1.20 -14.56 0.66
C LYS A 46 0.70 -13.15 0.29
N ALA A 47 0.88 -12.69 -0.95
CA ALA A 47 0.29 -11.39 -1.38
C ALA A 47 -1.23 -11.51 -1.55
N PHE A 48 -1.69 -12.73 -1.85
CA PHE A 48 -3.11 -13.07 -1.88
C PHE A 48 -3.69 -13.14 -0.46
N GLU A 49 -2.94 -13.61 0.54
CA GLU A 49 -3.35 -13.67 1.95
C GLU A 49 -3.61 -12.27 2.51
N ASP A 50 -2.79 -11.28 2.12
CA ASP A 50 -3.07 -9.88 2.46
C ASP A 50 -4.36 -9.39 1.76
N CYS A 51 -4.60 -9.77 0.50
CA CYS A 51 -5.83 -9.38 -0.22
C CYS A 51 -7.09 -10.08 0.33
N GLU A 52 -7.00 -11.35 0.68
CA GLU A 52 -8.08 -12.11 1.31
C GLU A 52 -8.36 -11.56 2.72
N THR A 53 -7.32 -11.15 3.45
CA THR A 53 -7.47 -10.42 4.72
C THR A 53 -8.22 -9.10 4.52
N LEU A 54 -7.96 -8.38 3.42
CA LEU A 54 -8.70 -7.17 3.07
C LEU A 54 -10.18 -7.44 2.77
N GLU A 55 -10.53 -8.58 2.20
CA GLU A 55 -11.92 -8.95 1.94
C GLU A 55 -12.67 -9.39 3.19
N LEU A 56 -11.98 -10.05 4.12
CA LEU A 56 -12.59 -10.59 5.34
C LEU A 56 -12.88 -9.49 6.37
N SER A 57 -12.08 -8.44 6.41
CA SER A 57 -12.23 -7.37 7.40
C SER A 57 -13.20 -6.28 6.91
N GLN A 58 -14.21 -5.95 7.71
CA GLN A 58 -15.22 -4.96 7.32
C GLN A 58 -14.72 -3.51 7.43
N THR A 59 -13.64 -3.26 8.17
CA THR A 59 -13.09 -1.92 8.43
C THR A 59 -11.58 -2.01 8.60
N HIS A 60 -10.87 -1.11 7.93
CA HIS A 60 -9.41 -1.00 7.90
C HIS A 60 -8.99 0.36 8.44
N GLU A 61 -7.80 0.45 9.00
CA GLU A 61 -7.25 1.70 9.54
C GLU A 61 -5.90 2.04 8.91
N LEU A 62 -5.76 3.28 8.46
CA LEU A 62 -4.51 3.85 7.96
C LEU A 62 -4.04 4.93 8.92
N ALA A 63 -2.88 4.74 9.53
CA ALA A 63 -2.25 5.74 10.38
C ALA A 63 -1.19 6.51 9.58
N TRP A 64 -1.30 7.83 9.57
CA TRP A 64 -0.37 8.74 8.92
C TRP A 64 0.19 9.75 9.93
N HIS A 65 1.46 9.58 10.27
CA HIS A 65 2.21 10.52 11.09
C HIS A 65 2.94 11.52 10.19
N LEU A 66 2.81 12.82 10.49
CA LEU A 66 3.51 13.91 9.84
C LEU A 66 4.65 14.38 10.76
N PRO A 67 5.92 13.96 10.53
CA PRO A 67 6.99 14.19 11.51
C PRO A 67 7.32 15.67 11.73
N LYS A 68 7.10 16.52 10.72
CA LYS A 68 7.42 17.95 10.78
C LYS A 68 6.49 18.74 11.71
N THR A 69 5.21 18.42 11.71
CA THR A 69 4.19 19.07 12.55
C THR A 69 3.86 18.25 13.79
N ASN A 70 4.40 17.02 13.86
CA ASN A 70 4.05 16.02 14.84
C ASN A 70 2.53 15.81 14.93
N ASP A 71 1.86 15.77 13.78
CA ASP A 71 0.44 15.47 13.66
C ASP A 71 0.25 13.98 13.36
N LEU A 72 -0.84 13.40 13.87
CA LEU A 72 -1.25 12.03 13.55
C LEU A 72 -2.68 12.03 12.98
N PHE A 73 -2.84 11.42 11.82
CA PHE A 73 -4.15 11.11 11.23
C PHE A 73 -4.38 9.60 11.28
N ILE A 74 -5.55 9.18 11.73
CA ILE A 74 -6.00 7.79 11.69
C ILE A 74 -7.27 7.77 10.84
N LEU A 75 -7.18 7.15 9.66
CA LEU A 75 -8.28 7.02 8.72
C LEU A 75 -8.87 5.63 8.88
N SER A 76 -10.10 5.50 9.38
CA SER A 76 -10.82 4.22 9.43
C SER A 76 -11.83 4.16 8.29
N GLY A 77 -11.89 3.05 7.57
CA GLY A 77 -12.67 2.95 6.34
C GLY A 77 -12.81 1.56 5.76
N LYS A 78 -13.33 1.46 4.54
CA LYS A 78 -13.48 0.21 3.80
C LYS A 78 -12.52 0.19 2.61
N CYS A 79 -11.81 -0.93 2.43
CA CYS A 79 -11.01 -1.18 1.26
C CYS A 79 -11.86 -1.89 0.21
N PHE A 80 -11.63 -1.55 -1.06
CA PHE A 80 -12.17 -2.25 -2.21
C PHE A 80 -11.03 -2.54 -3.17
N LEU A 81 -11.02 -3.74 -3.73
CA LEU A 81 -10.05 -4.14 -4.74
C LEU A 81 -10.67 -3.97 -6.12
N VAL A 82 -9.92 -3.38 -7.04
CA VAL A 82 -10.26 -3.27 -8.45
C VAL A 82 -9.15 -3.99 -9.22
N PRO A 83 -9.27 -5.31 -9.39
CA PRO A 83 -8.28 -6.11 -10.09
C PRO A 83 -8.50 -6.05 -11.61
N ALA A 84 -7.67 -6.75 -12.39
CA ALA A 84 -7.96 -6.97 -13.81
C ALA A 84 -9.31 -7.68 -14.04
N PRO A 85 -10.00 -7.46 -15.18
CA PRO A 85 -11.28 -8.12 -15.49
C PRO A 85 -11.23 -9.64 -15.43
N SER A 86 -10.08 -10.23 -15.75
CA SER A 86 -9.82 -11.68 -15.66
C SER A 86 -9.90 -12.22 -14.22
N LEU A 87 -9.79 -11.34 -13.22
CA LEU A 87 -9.74 -11.66 -11.78
C LEU A 87 -10.97 -11.17 -11.01
N SER A 88 -11.83 -10.33 -11.60
CA SER A 88 -12.98 -9.72 -10.91
C SER A 88 -13.98 -10.75 -10.37
N GLY A 89 -14.06 -11.94 -10.97
CA GLY A 89 -14.91 -13.02 -10.47
C GLY A 89 -14.46 -13.60 -9.12
N ARG A 90 -13.22 -13.35 -8.70
CA ARG A 90 -12.64 -13.84 -7.44
C ARG A 90 -12.51 -12.75 -6.40
N LEU A 91 -11.99 -11.58 -6.78
CA LEU A 91 -11.62 -10.50 -5.85
C LEU A 91 -12.69 -9.39 -5.74
N GLY A 92 -13.87 -9.66 -6.28
CA GLY A 92 -14.98 -8.71 -6.30
C GLY A 92 -14.92 -7.67 -7.44
N THR A 93 -15.93 -6.82 -7.44
CA THR A 93 -16.03 -5.62 -8.30
C THR A 93 -15.65 -4.38 -7.51
N GLY A 94 -15.34 -3.29 -8.21
CA GLY A 94 -15.08 -2.01 -7.56
C GLY A 94 -16.23 -1.52 -6.67
N PRO A 95 -15.98 -0.48 -5.85
CA PRO A 95 -16.95 -0.01 -4.87
C PRO A 95 -18.26 0.43 -5.52
N ARG A 96 -19.36 -0.16 -5.03
CA ARG A 96 -20.72 0.23 -5.40
C ARG A 96 -21.24 1.32 -4.46
N GLY A 97 -21.98 2.28 -5.01
CA GLY A 97 -22.61 3.35 -4.23
C GLY A 97 -21.70 4.54 -3.91
N ILE A 98 -20.57 4.67 -4.60
CA ILE A 98 -19.87 5.95 -4.73
C ILE A 98 -20.51 6.68 -5.92
N VAL A 99 -21.03 7.88 -5.68
CA VAL A 99 -21.65 8.69 -6.73
C VAL A 99 -20.55 9.21 -7.65
N ILE A 100 -20.38 8.55 -8.80
CA ILE A 100 -19.45 8.96 -9.85
C ILE A 100 -20.23 9.87 -10.81
N PRO A 101 -19.70 11.04 -11.18
CA PRO A 101 -20.42 12.02 -11.99
C PRO A 101 -20.61 11.65 -13.47
N VAL A 102 -20.27 10.42 -13.90
CA VAL A 102 -20.23 10.01 -15.31
C VAL A 102 -21.19 8.84 -15.57
N SER A 103 -21.86 8.86 -16.74
CA SER A 103 -22.99 7.99 -17.13
C SER A 103 -22.62 6.57 -17.53
N ASP A 104 -21.34 6.30 -17.75
CA ASP A 104 -20.87 5.05 -18.31
C ASP A 104 -20.51 4.16 -17.11
N GLY A 105 -21.38 3.19 -16.81
CA GLY A 105 -21.27 2.12 -15.81
C GLY A 105 -20.19 2.23 -14.72
N THR A 106 -20.58 2.14 -13.44
CA THR A 106 -19.65 2.18 -12.30
C THR A 106 -18.44 1.23 -12.43
N ASP A 107 -18.63 0.03 -12.97
CA ASP A 107 -17.54 -0.94 -13.12
C ASP A 107 -16.53 -0.53 -14.21
N ASP A 108 -17.00 0.06 -15.31
CA ASP A 108 -16.16 0.55 -16.41
C ASP A 108 -15.29 1.73 -15.93
N PHE A 109 -15.89 2.66 -15.17
CA PHE A 109 -15.15 3.76 -14.56
C PHE A 109 -13.96 3.29 -13.71
N TRP A 110 -14.17 2.29 -12.83
CA TRP A 110 -13.09 1.81 -11.96
C TRP A 110 -11.99 1.08 -12.75
N GLN A 111 -12.33 0.40 -13.84
CA GLN A 111 -11.34 -0.21 -14.73
C GLN A 111 -10.53 0.84 -15.48
N ASP A 112 -11.18 1.87 -16.00
CA ASP A 112 -10.49 2.98 -16.66
C ASP A 112 -9.56 3.71 -15.69
N GLU A 113 -10.02 3.95 -14.45
CA GLU A 113 -9.19 4.55 -13.42
C GLU A 113 -8.00 3.65 -13.06
N ARG A 114 -8.20 2.33 -12.94
CA ARG A 114 -7.10 1.36 -12.72
C ARG A 114 -6.04 1.46 -13.83
N VAL A 115 -6.44 1.46 -15.10
CA VAL A 115 -5.52 1.59 -16.23
C VAL A 115 -4.84 2.96 -16.24
N ALA A 116 -5.58 4.03 -15.95
CA ALA A 116 -5.03 5.37 -15.84
C ALA A 116 -3.98 5.47 -14.73
N GLN A 117 -4.22 4.84 -13.57
CA GLN A 117 -3.24 4.79 -12.48
C GLN A 117 -1.97 4.04 -12.87
N PHE A 118 -2.11 2.87 -13.48
CA PHE A 118 -0.95 2.12 -13.96
C PHE A 118 -0.08 2.94 -14.92
N ARG A 119 -0.70 3.71 -15.82
CA ARG A 119 0.00 4.62 -16.76
C ARG A 119 0.73 5.76 -16.05
N ARG A 120 0.22 6.24 -14.92
CA ARG A 120 0.85 7.32 -14.11
C ARG A 120 2.08 6.85 -13.33
N LEU A 121 2.22 5.55 -13.08
CA LEU A 121 3.38 4.99 -12.39
C LEU A 121 4.67 5.27 -13.19
N SER A 122 5.81 5.25 -12.50
CA SER A 122 7.09 5.34 -13.22
C SER A 122 7.34 4.06 -14.04
N PRO A 123 8.07 4.13 -15.17
CA PRO A 123 8.40 2.95 -15.96
C PRO A 123 9.05 1.82 -15.14
N ARG A 124 9.92 2.19 -14.20
CA ARG A 124 10.59 1.25 -13.30
C ARG A 124 9.59 0.56 -12.35
N PHE A 125 8.67 1.31 -11.77
CA PHE A 125 7.70 0.75 -10.83
C PHE A 125 6.67 -0.14 -11.53
N ARG A 126 6.27 0.18 -12.76
CA ARG A 126 5.46 -0.75 -13.59
C ARG A 126 6.14 -2.09 -13.81
N ALA A 127 7.45 -2.08 -14.06
CA ALA A 127 8.21 -3.31 -14.25
C ALA A 127 8.12 -4.24 -13.03
N GLU A 128 7.99 -3.70 -11.82
CA GLU A 128 7.85 -4.51 -10.60
C GLU A 128 6.59 -5.38 -10.61
N PHE A 129 5.52 -4.99 -11.31
CA PHE A 129 4.32 -5.82 -11.47
C PHE A 129 4.53 -7.00 -12.43
N SER A 130 5.52 -6.92 -13.31
CA SER A 130 5.95 -8.08 -14.11
C SER A 130 6.85 -9.03 -13.35
N TRP A 131 7.51 -8.60 -12.25
CA TRP A 131 8.49 -9.43 -11.57
C TRP A 131 7.86 -10.65 -10.91
N PRO A 132 8.64 -11.74 -10.73
CA PRO A 132 8.18 -12.88 -9.98
C PRO A 132 7.86 -12.45 -8.54
N PRO A 133 7.00 -13.19 -7.84
CA PRO A 133 6.54 -12.75 -6.54
C PRO A 133 7.64 -12.79 -5.48
N THR A 134 7.52 -11.87 -4.54
CA THR A 134 8.52 -11.67 -3.50
C THR A 134 8.59 -12.90 -2.59
N GLY A 135 9.80 -13.44 -2.41
CA GLY A 135 10.05 -14.54 -1.48
C GLY A 135 10.13 -15.92 -2.14
N GLU A 136 9.86 -16.05 -3.44
CA GLU A 136 10.19 -17.28 -4.13
C GLU A 136 11.71 -17.49 -4.18
N PRO A 137 12.20 -18.72 -3.96
CA PRO A 137 13.60 -19.01 -4.16
C PRO A 137 13.91 -18.69 -5.62
N ARG A 138 14.83 -17.74 -5.84
CA ARG A 138 15.40 -17.52 -7.17
C ARG A 138 15.94 -18.87 -7.59
N GLY A 139 15.26 -19.52 -8.55
CA GLY A 139 15.73 -20.77 -9.10
C GLY A 139 17.18 -20.56 -9.47
N LEU A 140 18.09 -21.27 -8.79
CA LEU A 140 19.49 -21.31 -9.16
C LEU A 140 19.54 -22.11 -10.46
N SER A 141 19.00 -21.55 -11.55
CA SER A 141 19.27 -22.02 -12.88
C SER A 141 20.76 -21.75 -13.08
N ALA A 142 21.55 -22.77 -12.74
CA ALA A 142 22.95 -22.86 -13.06
C ALA A 142 23.13 -22.39 -14.51
N SER A 143 23.99 -21.39 -14.73
CA SER A 143 24.38 -20.81 -16.03
C SER A 143 23.84 -19.44 -16.46
N SER A 144 23.22 -18.64 -15.58
CA SER A 144 23.25 -17.18 -15.83
C SER A 144 24.61 -16.63 -15.43
N SER A 145 25.56 -16.72 -16.36
CA SER A 145 26.79 -15.95 -16.35
C SER A 145 26.45 -14.46 -16.23
N HIS A 146 26.44 -13.95 -15.00
CA HIS A 146 26.70 -12.55 -14.74
C HIS A 146 28.07 -12.27 -15.35
N GLN A 147 28.11 -11.80 -16.60
CA GLN A 147 29.27 -11.07 -17.06
C GLN A 147 29.31 -9.80 -16.22
N ASP A 148 30.37 -9.73 -15.44
CA ASP A 148 30.72 -8.69 -14.50
C ASP A 148 30.47 -7.29 -15.07
N ILE A 149 29.51 -6.57 -14.48
CA ILE A 149 29.40 -5.11 -14.58
C ILE A 149 30.43 -4.50 -13.62
N ASN A 150 31.70 -4.91 -13.74
CA ASN A 150 32.83 -4.46 -12.92
C ASN A 150 33.95 -3.86 -13.79
N THR A 151 33.59 -3.17 -14.88
CA THR A 151 34.53 -2.38 -15.68
C THR A 151 34.26 -0.89 -15.54
N THR A 152 34.13 -0.37 -14.31
CA THR A 152 34.39 1.06 -13.98
C THR A 152 34.69 1.27 -12.48
N GLN A 153 35.57 0.44 -11.89
CA GLN A 153 36.15 0.75 -10.56
C GLN A 153 37.66 0.48 -10.52
N GLN A 154 38.38 0.84 -11.59
CA GLN A 154 39.84 0.82 -11.62
C GLN A 154 40.40 2.21 -11.98
N ALA A 155 39.93 3.21 -11.24
CA ALA A 155 40.58 4.51 -11.11
C ALA A 155 39.95 5.17 -9.88
N LEU A 156 40.60 5.06 -8.72
CA LEU A 156 40.47 5.86 -7.47
C LEU A 156 40.87 5.01 -6.24
N SER A 157 42.01 4.31 -6.32
CA SER A 157 42.65 3.65 -5.17
C SER A 157 43.94 4.34 -4.74
N ASP A 158 44.08 5.64 -4.99
CA ASP A 158 45.19 6.45 -4.48
C ASP A 158 44.65 7.77 -3.93
N ILE A 159 44.25 7.76 -2.66
CA ILE A 159 44.46 8.85 -1.68
C ILE A 159 44.43 8.16 -0.31
N SER A 160 45.62 7.81 0.18
CA SER A 160 45.84 7.69 1.62
C SER A 160 45.96 9.10 2.18
N LEU A 161 45.27 9.42 3.27
CA LEU A 161 45.77 10.38 4.25
C LEU A 161 45.10 10.13 5.59
N SER A 162 45.99 9.88 6.54
CA SER A 162 45.82 9.68 7.97
C SER A 162 45.19 10.88 8.68
N SER A 163 44.29 10.62 9.64
CA SER A 163 44.20 11.43 10.84
C SER A 163 43.50 10.66 11.96
N SER A 164 44.30 10.26 12.94
CA SER A 164 43.92 9.77 14.25
C SER A 164 43.43 10.92 15.14
N SER A 165 42.40 10.68 15.95
CA SER A 165 42.18 11.41 17.21
C SER A 165 41.32 10.61 18.19
N PRO A 166 41.53 10.79 19.50
CA PRO A 166 41.12 9.84 20.54
C PRO A 166 39.75 10.18 21.16
N VAL A 167 39.05 9.16 21.65
CA VAL A 167 37.82 9.28 22.45
C VAL A 167 38.15 8.98 23.92
N PRO A 168 37.76 9.84 24.87
CA PRO A 168 37.92 9.58 26.30
C PRO A 168 36.73 8.82 26.90
N SER A 169 37.04 8.12 27.98
CA SER A 169 36.26 7.15 28.75
C SER A 169 35.25 7.77 29.73
N SER A 170 34.08 7.12 29.84
CA SER A 170 33.26 6.75 31.04
C SER A 170 32.87 7.83 32.09
N PRO A 171 31.70 7.74 32.77
CA PRO A 171 31.48 6.73 33.82
C PRO A 171 30.06 6.16 33.99
N THR A 172 30.09 5.01 34.68
CA THR A 172 29.07 4.20 35.35
C THR A 172 28.05 4.98 36.18
N THR A 173 26.80 4.52 36.21
CA THR A 173 25.87 4.75 37.33
C THR A 173 24.95 3.54 37.53
N THR A 174 24.70 3.29 38.80
CA THR A 174 24.25 2.07 39.49
C THR A 174 22.74 2.15 39.82
N THR A 175 21.99 1.04 39.65
CA THR A 175 20.91 0.41 40.50
C THR A 175 19.91 1.34 41.25
N PRO A 176 18.56 1.10 41.36
CA PRO A 176 17.98 -0.17 41.84
C PRO A 176 16.54 -0.61 41.41
N SER A 177 16.33 -1.92 41.65
CA SER A 177 15.19 -2.79 42.01
C SER A 177 13.70 -2.36 42.13
N ALA A 178 12.85 -3.32 41.70
CA ALA A 178 11.55 -3.80 42.24
C ALA A 178 10.23 -3.08 41.80
N PRO A 179 9.02 -3.70 41.91
CA PRO A 179 8.63 -5.06 42.33
C PRO A 179 7.71 -5.83 41.34
N GLN A 180 7.40 -7.06 41.76
CA GLN A 180 6.59 -8.12 41.14
C GLN A 180 5.14 -7.72 40.81
N SER A 181 4.58 -8.31 39.75
CA SER A 181 3.16 -8.23 39.40
C SER A 181 2.57 -9.62 39.18
N SER A 182 1.33 -9.74 39.63
CA SER A 182 0.54 -10.91 39.99
C SER A 182 0.01 -11.77 38.84
N THR A 183 -0.06 -13.07 39.13
CA THR A 183 -0.77 -14.14 38.43
C THR A 183 -2.26 -13.83 38.26
N THR A 184 -2.76 -13.80 37.02
CA THR A 184 -4.20 -13.77 36.71
C THR A 184 -4.66 -15.15 36.27
N THR A 185 -5.71 -15.65 36.92
CA THR A 185 -6.31 -16.97 36.73
C THR A 185 -7.29 -16.92 35.56
N THR A 186 -6.95 -17.54 34.44
CA THR A 186 -7.84 -17.67 33.27
C THR A 186 -8.87 -18.76 33.52
N THR A 187 -10.14 -18.38 33.68
CA THR A 187 -11.28 -19.30 33.78
C THR A 187 -11.74 -19.68 32.37
N SER A 188 -11.48 -20.92 31.94
CA SER A 188 -11.90 -21.42 30.62
C SER A 188 -13.37 -21.81 30.64
N SER A 189 -14.22 -21.05 29.96
CA SER A 189 -15.61 -21.45 29.71
C SER A 189 -15.69 -22.36 28.48
N ARG A 190 -16.04 -23.63 28.73
CA ARG A 190 -16.22 -24.71 27.76
C ARG A 190 -17.47 -24.46 26.91
N SER A 191 -17.30 -23.95 25.69
CA SER A 191 -18.37 -23.86 24.68
C SER A 191 -18.61 -25.23 24.02
N LYS A 192 -19.89 -25.60 23.90
CA LYS A 192 -20.37 -26.81 23.22
C LYS A 192 -20.01 -26.79 21.72
N PRO A 193 -19.59 -27.92 21.12
CA PRO A 193 -19.34 -28.00 19.69
C PRO A 193 -20.66 -27.93 18.91
N LEU A 194 -20.71 -27.04 17.91
CA LEU A 194 -21.79 -26.97 16.92
C LEU A 194 -21.68 -28.14 15.91
N PRO A 195 -22.80 -28.61 15.36
CA PRO A 195 -22.81 -29.66 14.34
C PRO A 195 -22.13 -29.20 13.05
N PRO A 196 -21.48 -30.12 12.32
CA PRO A 196 -20.79 -29.82 11.07
C PRO A 196 -21.77 -29.35 9.99
N VAL A 197 -21.51 -28.16 9.45
CA VAL A 197 -22.23 -27.61 8.29
C VAL A 197 -21.76 -28.36 7.03
N PRO A 198 -22.66 -28.85 6.16
CA PRO A 198 -22.27 -29.52 4.93
C PRO A 198 -21.56 -28.56 3.97
N ILE A 199 -20.28 -28.81 3.74
CA ILE A 199 -19.44 -28.09 2.78
C ILE A 199 -19.88 -28.50 1.37
N LEU A 200 -20.59 -27.60 0.69
CA LEU A 200 -20.91 -27.72 -0.74
C LEU A 200 -19.62 -27.51 -1.54
N GLN A 201 -19.01 -28.61 -2.00
CA GLN A 201 -17.85 -28.58 -2.89
C GLN A 201 -18.24 -28.06 -4.27
N VAL A 202 -18.26 -26.75 -4.43
CA VAL A 202 -18.28 -26.12 -5.76
C VAL A 202 -16.86 -26.25 -6.32
N LYS A 203 -16.64 -27.18 -7.25
CA LYS A 203 -15.37 -27.27 -7.99
C LYS A 203 -15.26 -26.04 -8.90
N PRO A 204 -14.32 -25.10 -8.66
CA PRO A 204 -14.10 -24.01 -9.59
C PRO A 204 -13.60 -24.59 -10.90
N LYS A 205 -14.30 -24.27 -12.00
CA LYS A 205 -13.92 -24.63 -13.35
C LYS A 205 -12.67 -23.81 -13.71
N TYR A 206 -11.50 -24.34 -13.36
CA TYR A 206 -10.21 -23.74 -13.70
C TYR A 206 -10.10 -23.66 -15.23
N ARG A 207 -10.12 -22.45 -15.77
CA ARG A 207 -9.58 -22.20 -17.10
C ARG A 207 -8.11 -22.65 -17.03
N ALA A 208 -7.69 -23.51 -17.95
CA ALA A 208 -6.33 -24.04 -17.97
C ALA A 208 -5.36 -22.86 -17.85
N SER A 209 -4.69 -22.78 -16.69
CA SER A 209 -3.61 -21.84 -16.45
C SER A 209 -2.60 -22.12 -17.54
N ILE A 210 -2.48 -21.20 -18.50
CA ILE A 210 -1.33 -21.22 -19.41
C ILE A 210 -0.15 -21.14 -18.45
N ALA A 211 0.64 -22.22 -18.38
CA ALA A 211 1.87 -22.20 -17.61
C ALA A 211 2.64 -21.01 -18.18
N PRO A 212 2.95 -19.98 -17.37
CA PRO A 212 3.64 -18.82 -17.88
C PRO A 212 4.92 -19.36 -18.49
N THR A 213 5.03 -19.25 -19.82
CA THR A 213 6.32 -19.37 -20.49
C THR A 213 7.23 -18.45 -19.71
N LEU A 214 8.31 -19.02 -19.19
CA LEU A 214 9.18 -18.41 -18.19
C LEU A 214 9.84 -17.18 -18.83
N HIS A 215 9.11 -16.06 -18.90
CA HIS A 215 9.58 -14.82 -19.48
C HIS A 215 10.76 -14.42 -18.63
N THR A 216 11.94 -14.46 -19.23
CA THR A 216 13.16 -14.11 -18.52
C THR A 216 13.05 -12.63 -18.21
N PHE A 217 12.76 -12.29 -16.95
CA PHE A 217 12.49 -10.94 -16.49
C PHE A 217 13.73 -10.03 -16.66
N LYS A 218 13.91 -9.50 -17.86
CA LYS A 218 15.04 -8.62 -18.22
C LYS A 218 14.70 -7.14 -18.11
N HIS A 219 13.42 -6.79 -18.04
CA HIS A 219 12.99 -5.40 -18.11
C HIS A 219 13.13 -4.70 -16.76
N THR A 220 13.99 -3.68 -16.72
CA THR A 220 14.14 -2.75 -15.59
C THR A 220 13.17 -1.57 -15.69
N SER A 221 12.47 -1.43 -16.81
CA SER A 221 11.46 -0.40 -17.08
C SER A 221 10.44 -0.88 -18.11
N LEU A 222 9.17 -0.55 -17.92
CA LEU A 222 8.08 -0.81 -18.87
C LEU A 222 7.41 0.49 -19.33
N PRO A 223 6.99 0.60 -20.61
CA PRO A 223 6.22 1.74 -21.10
C PRO A 223 4.83 1.81 -20.44
N ALA A 224 4.11 2.91 -20.66
CA ALA A 224 2.81 3.14 -20.01
C ALA A 224 1.67 2.37 -20.68
N SER A 225 1.74 2.21 -22.01
CA SER A 225 0.81 1.44 -22.83
C SER A 225 1.58 0.37 -23.63
N PRO A 226 0.96 -0.79 -23.95
CA PRO A 226 1.55 -1.74 -24.89
C PRO A 226 1.75 -1.12 -26.29
N ASP A 227 0.89 -0.17 -26.69
CA ASP A 227 1.01 0.52 -27.98
C ASP A 227 2.24 1.45 -28.10
N ASP A 228 2.90 1.79 -26.98
CA ASP A 228 4.04 2.69 -26.95
C ASP A 228 5.36 2.02 -27.40
N THR A 229 5.33 0.73 -27.70
CA THR A 229 6.51 -0.06 -28.12
C THR A 229 6.18 -0.94 -29.33
N THR A 230 7.16 -1.19 -30.18
CA THR A 230 7.05 -2.17 -31.28
C THR A 230 7.61 -3.55 -30.90
N ASP A 231 8.26 -3.65 -29.75
CA ASP A 231 8.83 -4.90 -29.25
C ASP A 231 7.74 -5.75 -28.60
N GLU A 232 7.40 -6.87 -29.23
CA GLU A 232 6.34 -7.78 -28.78
C GLU A 232 6.64 -8.38 -27.39
N GLU A 233 7.91 -8.62 -27.03
CA GLU A 233 8.27 -9.13 -25.68
C GLU A 233 7.94 -8.08 -24.61
N VAL A 234 8.18 -6.80 -24.91
CA VAL A 234 7.85 -5.69 -24.01
C VAL A 234 6.34 -5.49 -23.93
N LYS A 235 5.59 -5.65 -25.02
CA LYS A 235 4.12 -5.57 -25.00
C LYS A 235 3.52 -6.63 -24.08
N GLU A 236 3.93 -7.89 -24.25
CA GLU A 236 3.48 -9.00 -23.41
C GLU A 236 3.82 -8.74 -21.93
N ALA A 237 5.00 -8.20 -21.64
CA ALA A 237 5.38 -7.84 -20.27
C ALA A 237 4.52 -6.70 -19.68
N VAL A 238 4.11 -5.71 -20.48
CA VAL A 238 3.20 -4.63 -20.06
C VAL A 238 1.80 -5.16 -19.80
N GLU A 239 1.28 -6.01 -20.68
CA GLU A 239 -0.02 -6.65 -20.51
C GLU A 239 -0.05 -7.52 -19.26
N PHE A 240 0.98 -8.35 -19.06
CA PHE A 240 1.14 -9.18 -17.87
C PHE A 240 1.26 -8.33 -16.59
N ALA A 241 2.04 -7.24 -16.62
CA ALA A 241 2.14 -6.31 -15.50
C ALA A 241 0.79 -5.66 -15.18
N LEU A 242 0.03 -5.27 -16.21
CA LEU A 242 -1.29 -4.68 -16.06
C LEU A 242 -2.32 -5.71 -15.57
N GLU A 243 -2.23 -6.99 -15.94
CA GLU A 243 -3.08 -8.05 -15.39
C GLU A 243 -2.85 -8.28 -13.88
N ASN A 244 -1.60 -8.21 -13.44
CA ASN A 244 -1.21 -8.32 -12.02
C ASN A 244 -1.38 -7.01 -11.22
N PHE A 245 -1.73 -5.91 -11.89
CA PHE A 245 -1.97 -4.63 -11.25
C PHE A 245 -3.39 -4.55 -10.66
N CYS A 246 -3.47 -4.30 -9.35
CA CYS A 246 -4.72 -4.07 -8.65
C CYS A 246 -4.76 -2.65 -8.07
N LEU A 247 -5.86 -1.95 -8.34
CA LEU A 247 -6.14 -0.66 -7.73
C LEU A 247 -6.89 -0.89 -6.41
N VAL A 248 -6.36 -0.34 -5.31
CA VAL A 248 -7.03 -0.36 -4.01
C VAL A 248 -7.73 0.97 -3.77
N VAL A 249 -9.03 0.91 -3.52
CA VAL A 249 -9.86 2.08 -3.22
C VAL A 249 -10.21 2.07 -1.74
N PHE A 250 -9.76 3.10 -1.01
CA PHE A 250 -10.06 3.25 0.41
C PHE A 250 -11.18 4.26 0.63
N ARG A 251 -12.38 3.79 0.99
CA ARG A 251 -13.50 4.64 1.39
C ARG A 251 -13.39 4.98 2.86
N VAL A 252 -12.93 6.19 3.16
CA VAL A 252 -12.87 6.72 4.52
C VAL A 252 -14.27 6.87 5.10
N LEU A 253 -14.47 6.34 6.32
CA LEU A 253 -15.71 6.46 7.10
C LEU A 253 -15.50 7.26 8.39
N LYS A 254 -14.29 7.26 8.93
CA LYS A 254 -13.89 8.01 10.11
C LYS A 254 -12.48 8.56 9.90
N VAL A 255 -12.27 9.81 10.31
CA VAL A 255 -10.95 10.44 10.39
C VAL A 255 -10.75 10.88 11.83
N GLU A 256 -9.63 10.49 12.41
CA GLU A 256 -9.22 10.95 13.72
C GLU A 256 -7.91 11.71 13.56
N TYR A 257 -7.87 12.92 14.09
CA TYR A 257 -6.72 13.81 14.06
C TYR A 257 -6.26 14.07 15.49
N VAL A 258 -4.97 13.86 15.72
CA VAL A 258 -4.30 14.16 16.98
C VAL A 258 -3.17 15.14 16.71
N LYS A 259 -3.28 16.31 17.32
CA LYS A 259 -2.27 17.37 17.26
C LYS A 259 -1.48 17.39 18.55
N TYR A 260 -0.19 17.06 18.47
CA TYR A 260 0.68 17.05 19.65
C TYR A 260 1.39 18.39 19.88
N GLN A 261 1.53 19.25 18.86
CA GLN A 261 2.33 20.47 18.94
C GLN A 261 1.47 21.74 19.06
N GLY A 262 1.91 22.69 19.89
CA GLY A 262 1.35 24.05 19.95
C GLY A 262 0.13 24.22 20.86
N THR A 263 -0.16 23.25 21.73
CA THR A 263 -1.18 23.40 22.77
C THR A 263 -0.58 24.07 24.01
N VAL A 264 -1.32 25.05 24.56
CA VAL A 264 -0.85 25.95 25.63
C VAL A 264 -0.42 25.17 26.89
N ASP A 265 -1.04 24.01 27.13
CA ASP A 265 -0.82 23.20 28.33
C ASP A 265 -0.05 21.89 28.05
N GLY A 266 0.43 21.68 26.81
CA GLY A 266 1.09 20.44 26.40
C GLY A 266 0.16 19.22 26.27
N VAL A 267 -1.16 19.43 26.43
CA VAL A 267 -2.19 18.40 26.26
C VAL A 267 -2.54 18.29 24.77
N PRO A 268 -2.51 17.10 24.13
CA PRO A 268 -2.83 16.97 22.71
C PRO A 268 -4.28 17.37 22.41
N GLU A 269 -4.52 17.96 21.23
CA GLU A 269 -5.87 18.21 20.72
C GLU A 269 -6.32 17.02 19.87
N ARG A 270 -7.49 16.46 20.15
CA ARG A 270 -8.05 15.33 19.41
C ARG A 270 -9.40 15.71 18.79
N ARG A 271 -9.51 15.50 17.48
CA ARG A 271 -10.74 15.70 16.72
C ARG A 271 -11.09 14.45 15.93
N VAL A 272 -12.37 14.15 15.85
CA VAL A 272 -12.90 13.02 15.08
C VAL A 272 -13.95 13.53 14.11
N TRP A 273 -13.82 13.14 12.84
CA TRP A 273 -14.85 13.31 11.83
C TRP A 273 -15.41 11.94 11.45
N THR A 274 -16.74 11.79 11.50
CA THR A 274 -17.42 10.55 11.10
C THR A 274 -18.37 10.82 9.94
N ALA A 275 -18.28 10.01 8.88
CA ALA A 275 -19.14 10.11 7.72
C ALA A 275 -20.51 9.49 8.00
N ASN A 276 -21.57 10.25 7.74
CA ASN A 276 -22.95 9.80 7.78
C ASN A 276 -23.33 9.07 6.48
N ARG A 277 -24.47 8.37 6.50
CA ARG A 277 -24.99 7.62 5.36
C ARG A 277 -25.37 8.51 4.16
N ASP A 278 -25.71 9.77 4.42
CA ASP A 278 -26.06 10.80 3.43
C ASP A 278 -24.82 11.49 2.83
N GLY A 279 -23.61 11.12 3.27
CA GLY A 279 -22.35 11.74 2.84
C GLY A 279 -21.98 13.02 3.59
N SER A 280 -22.80 13.47 4.55
CA SER A 280 -22.41 14.54 5.48
C SER A 280 -21.37 14.04 6.48
N TRP A 281 -20.61 14.95 7.09
CA TRP A 281 -19.60 14.62 8.10
C TRP A 281 -19.97 15.27 9.44
N LEU A 282 -19.89 14.50 10.52
CA LEU A 282 -20.05 14.98 11.90
C LEU A 282 -18.66 15.17 12.52
N GLU A 283 -18.39 16.36 13.07
CA GLU A 283 -17.16 16.68 13.80
C GLU A 283 -17.38 16.66 15.30
N GLU A 284 -16.49 15.99 16.03
CA GLU A 284 -16.49 15.92 17.49
C GLU A 284 -15.08 16.21 18.03
N ALA A 285 -14.98 17.10 19.03
CA ALA A 285 -13.76 17.30 19.80
C ALA A 285 -13.76 16.33 20.99
N LEU A 286 -12.69 15.56 21.15
CA LEU A 286 -12.56 14.55 22.20
C LEU A 286 -11.40 14.90 23.11
N ASN A 287 -11.41 14.33 24.31
CA ASN A 287 -10.23 14.31 25.16
C ASN A 287 -9.12 13.47 24.49
N PRO A 288 -7.85 13.87 24.61
CA PRO A 288 -6.72 13.12 24.05
C PRO A 288 -6.67 11.67 24.55
#